data_AF-A0A8J3YAA7-F1
#
_entry.id   AF-A0A8J3YAA7-F1
#
_cell.length_a   1.000
_cell.length_b   1.000
_cell.length_c   1.000
_cell.angle_alpha   90.00
_cell.angle_beta   90.00
_cell.angle_gamma   90.00
#
_symmetry.space_group_name_H-M   'P 1'
#
loop_
_entity.id
_entity.type
_entity.pdbx_description
1 polymer ?
#
loop_
_entity_poly.entity_id
_entity_poly.type
_entity_poly.pdbx_seq_one_letter_code
_entity_poly.pdbx_strand_id
1 'polypeptide(L)'
;MPVSRNFGPLSVTALQDAEGPFFEPRETAIPAASPAQWAAADAFDPGSVDEHGRWRLHFRCFAVRHGDGPVTLVDAGIGPADAPASAWAPTPGRLPAELAAAGITPGDVTTVLLTHLHTDHGDTTIAPGVRVLATPGHTPGHQSVLVGDGLLVTGDLFVHAVQLLHPELTYGHDMDPATAAATRRDRLAAARDAGLTLATPHLGAPFVRA
;
A
#
# COMPACT_ATOMS: atom_id res chain seq x y z
N MET A 1 15.84 16.69 -2.89
CA MET A 1 14.90 17.26 -3.88
C MET A 1 14.52 16.13 -4.82
N PRO A 2 13.22 15.83 -4.97
CA PRO A 2 12.72 14.83 -5.91
C PRO A 2 13.20 15.08 -7.33
N VAL A 3 13.41 14.00 -8.10
CA VAL A 3 13.90 14.08 -9.48
C VAL A 3 12.70 14.02 -10.44
N SER A 4 12.61 15.02 -11.32
CA SER A 4 11.56 15.09 -12.34
C SER A 4 12.12 14.94 -13.76
N ARG A 5 11.36 14.32 -14.64
CA ARG A 5 11.65 14.20 -16.08
C ARG A 5 10.40 14.44 -16.91
N ASN A 6 10.56 15.04 -18.08
CA ASN A 6 9.48 15.30 -19.01
C ASN A 6 9.42 14.22 -20.10
N PHE A 7 8.20 13.80 -20.44
CA PHE A 7 7.86 12.85 -21.49
C PHE A 7 6.78 13.50 -22.37
N GLY A 8 7.20 14.31 -23.35
CA GLY A 8 6.27 15.15 -24.10
C GLY A 8 5.55 16.15 -23.18
N PRO A 9 4.20 16.18 -23.15
CA PRO A 9 3.45 17.09 -22.28
C PRO A 9 3.37 16.62 -20.81
N LEU A 10 3.87 15.43 -20.50
CA LEU A 10 3.85 14.86 -19.16
C LEU A 10 5.13 15.19 -18.40
N SER A 11 5.00 15.63 -17.16
CA SER A 11 6.09 15.63 -16.17
C SER A 11 5.88 14.47 -15.22
N VAL A 12 6.96 13.73 -14.94
CA VAL A 12 6.97 12.61 -14.01
C VAL A 12 8.01 12.88 -12.95
N THR A 13 7.58 12.94 -11.69
CA THR A 13 8.43 13.15 -10.52
C THR A 13 8.53 11.86 -9.72
N ALA A 14 9.76 11.37 -9.52
CA ALA A 14 10.04 10.24 -8.64
C ALA A 14 10.09 10.71 -7.18
N LEU A 15 9.26 10.11 -6.33
CA LEU A 15 9.11 10.44 -4.91
C LEU A 15 9.69 9.30 -4.08
N GLN A 16 10.78 9.54 -3.35
CA GLN A 16 11.48 8.52 -2.56
C GLN A 16 10.81 8.33 -1.21
N ASP A 17 9.78 7.48 -1.16
CA ASP A 17 9.00 7.24 0.05
C ASP A 17 9.87 6.62 1.17
N ALA A 18 10.64 5.59 0.85
CA ALA A 18 11.57 4.97 1.79
C ALA A 18 12.76 4.34 1.06
N GLU A 19 13.84 4.08 1.78
CA GLU A 19 14.98 3.30 1.29
C GLU A 19 15.69 2.61 2.44
N GLY A 20 16.31 1.46 2.17
CA GLY A 20 17.12 0.79 3.17
C GLY A 20 17.52 -0.63 2.77
N PRO A 21 18.24 -1.33 3.64
CA PRO A 21 18.60 -2.71 3.38
C PRO A 21 17.33 -3.57 3.35
N PHE A 22 17.22 -4.46 2.36
CA PHE A 22 16.18 -5.46 2.32
C PHE A 22 16.37 -6.45 3.48
N PHE A 23 15.26 -7.02 3.98
CA PHE A 23 15.29 -7.86 5.18
C PHE A 23 15.97 -9.23 4.93
N GLU A 24 16.11 -9.65 3.68
CA GLU A 24 16.78 -10.89 3.29
C GLU A 24 17.86 -10.67 2.21
N PRO A 25 18.83 -11.59 2.06
CA PRO A 25 19.83 -11.52 0.99
C PRO A 25 19.19 -11.61 -0.40
N ARG A 26 19.70 -10.83 -1.37
CA ARG A 26 19.22 -10.84 -2.77
C ARG A 26 19.36 -12.20 -3.45
N GLU A 27 20.36 -12.98 -3.06
CA GLU A 27 20.59 -14.33 -3.58
C GLU A 27 19.53 -15.32 -3.06
N THR A 28 18.91 -15.03 -1.91
CA THR A 28 17.77 -15.81 -1.41
C THR A 28 16.48 -15.39 -2.12
N ALA A 29 16.27 -14.08 -2.30
CA ALA A 29 15.09 -13.54 -2.98
C ALA A 29 15.06 -13.86 -4.49
N ILE A 30 16.24 -13.94 -5.14
CA ILE A 30 16.40 -14.23 -6.57
C ILE A 30 17.38 -15.41 -6.74
N PRO A 31 16.97 -16.65 -6.36
CA PRO A 31 17.87 -17.80 -6.26
C PRO A 31 18.38 -18.31 -7.61
N ALA A 32 17.74 -17.92 -8.72
CA ALA A 32 18.13 -18.34 -10.06
C ALA A 32 19.24 -17.48 -10.68
N ALA A 33 19.62 -16.36 -10.07
CA ALA A 33 20.62 -15.45 -10.62
C ALA A 33 22.04 -16.00 -10.43
N SER A 34 22.79 -16.07 -11.52
CA SER A 34 24.20 -16.49 -11.53
C SER A 34 25.15 -15.37 -11.07
N PRO A 35 26.38 -15.70 -10.63
CA PRO A 35 27.38 -14.69 -10.26
C PRO A 35 27.68 -13.66 -11.36
N ALA A 36 27.67 -14.08 -12.64
CA ALA A 36 27.88 -13.17 -13.76
C ALA A 36 26.71 -12.17 -13.94
N GLN A 37 25.48 -12.60 -13.69
CA GLN A 37 24.31 -11.71 -13.73
C GLN A 37 24.32 -10.71 -12.57
N TRP A 38 24.73 -11.13 -11.37
CA TRP A 38 24.92 -10.22 -10.25
C TRP A 38 26.00 -9.16 -10.53
N ALA A 39 27.17 -9.58 -11.04
CA ALA A 39 28.22 -8.64 -11.42
C ALA A 39 27.75 -7.63 -12.49
N ALA A 40 26.96 -8.07 -13.46
CA ALA A 40 26.37 -7.17 -14.46
C ALA A 40 25.34 -6.21 -13.85
N ALA A 41 24.51 -6.68 -12.92
CA ALA A 41 23.53 -5.85 -12.21
C ALA A 41 24.22 -4.79 -11.33
N ASP A 42 25.27 -5.16 -10.60
CA ASP A 42 26.06 -4.25 -9.77
C ASP A 42 26.76 -3.17 -10.60
N ALA A 43 27.22 -3.51 -11.80
CA ALA A 43 27.77 -2.55 -12.74
C ALA A 43 26.71 -1.60 -13.31
N PHE A 44 25.48 -2.09 -13.51
CA PHE A 44 24.37 -1.31 -14.07
C PHE A 44 23.72 -0.36 -13.05
N ASP A 45 23.51 -0.84 -11.82
CA ASP A 45 22.98 -0.06 -10.70
C ASP A 45 23.87 -0.24 -9.46
N PRO A 46 25.01 0.49 -9.39
CA PRO A 46 25.93 0.42 -8.25
C PRO A 46 25.28 0.83 -6.92
N GLY A 47 24.17 1.57 -6.96
CA GLY A 47 23.43 2.00 -5.76
C GLY A 47 22.52 0.92 -5.16
N SER A 48 22.33 -0.19 -5.88
CA SER A 48 21.48 -1.31 -5.42
C SER A 48 22.10 -2.13 -4.29
N VAL A 49 23.35 -1.87 -3.89
CA VAL A 49 23.98 -2.48 -2.73
C VAL A 49 24.55 -1.42 -1.79
N ASP A 50 24.52 -1.68 -0.49
CA ASP A 50 25.21 -0.83 0.48
C ASP A 50 26.71 -1.19 0.60
N GLU A 51 27.43 -0.45 1.44
CA GLU A 51 28.87 -0.65 1.68
C GLU A 51 29.23 -2.04 2.24
N HIS A 52 28.24 -2.78 2.74
CA HIS A 52 28.36 -4.14 3.26
C HIS A 52 27.88 -5.19 2.24
N GLY A 53 27.52 -4.79 1.02
CA GLY A 53 27.00 -5.66 -0.02
C GLY A 53 25.55 -6.10 0.19
N ARG A 54 24.82 -5.49 1.13
CA ARG A 54 23.39 -5.81 1.34
C ARG A 54 22.56 -5.12 0.27
N TRP A 55 21.52 -5.81 -0.20
CA TRP A 55 20.59 -5.24 -1.16
C TRP A 55 19.92 -4.00 -0.59
N ARG A 56 20.13 -2.85 -1.22
CA ARG A 56 19.43 -1.60 -0.93
C ARG A 56 18.18 -1.53 -1.79
N LEU A 57 17.01 -1.58 -1.15
CA LEU A 57 15.74 -1.46 -1.82
C LEU A 57 15.22 -0.03 -1.71
N HIS A 58 14.66 0.48 -2.82
CA HIS A 58 14.04 1.80 -2.90
C HIS A 58 12.54 1.64 -3.09
N PHE A 59 11.76 2.28 -2.22
CA PHE A 59 10.32 2.40 -2.35
C PHE A 59 10.02 3.76 -2.95
N ARG A 60 9.46 3.77 -4.16
CA ARG A 60 9.18 5.00 -4.91
C ARG A 60 7.73 5.04 -5.34
N CYS A 61 7.14 6.22 -5.19
CA CYS A 61 5.91 6.59 -5.87
C CYS A 61 6.25 7.52 -7.04
N PHE A 62 5.32 7.67 -7.98
CA PHE A 62 5.52 8.58 -9.12
C PHE A 62 4.35 9.54 -9.25
N ALA A 63 4.63 10.84 -9.15
CA ALA A 63 3.65 11.87 -9.50
C ALA A 63 3.72 12.15 -10.99
N VAL A 64 2.62 11.92 -11.70
CA VAL A 64 2.46 12.20 -13.13
C VAL A 64 1.55 13.41 -13.29
N ARG A 65 2.00 14.41 -14.02
CA ARG A 65 1.25 15.64 -14.29
C ARG A 65 1.27 15.96 -15.78
N HIS A 66 0.14 16.35 -16.34
CA HIS A 66 0.05 16.87 -17.71
C HIS A 66 -0.01 18.41 -17.68
N GLY A 67 1.03 19.09 -18.18
CA GLY A 67 1.17 20.54 -18.05
C GLY A 67 1.09 20.99 -16.58
N ASP A 68 0.27 22.01 -16.30
CA ASP A 68 -0.02 22.51 -14.94
C ASP A 68 -1.31 21.92 -14.35
N GLY A 69 -1.79 20.81 -14.92
CA GLY A 69 -3.01 20.14 -14.50
C GLY A 69 -2.88 19.38 -13.17
N PRO A 70 -3.93 18.63 -12.79
CA PRO A 70 -3.89 17.82 -11.59
C PRO A 70 -2.84 16.71 -11.69
N VAL A 71 -2.42 16.23 -10.52
CA VAL A 71 -1.49 15.12 -10.36
C VAL A 71 -2.25 13.81 -10.26
N THR A 72 -1.79 12.82 -11.03
CA THR A 72 -2.05 11.41 -10.76
C THR A 72 -0.84 10.85 -10.03
N LEU A 73 -1.05 10.33 -8.83
CA LEU A 73 -0.02 9.66 -8.07
C LEU A 73 -0.07 8.15 -8.39
N VAL A 74 1.04 7.56 -8.79
CA VAL A 74 1.20 6.11 -8.99
C VAL A 74 1.87 5.53 -7.76
N ASP A 75 1.16 4.63 -7.10
CA ASP A 75 1.42 4.08 -5.76
C ASP A 75 1.44 5.11 -4.63
N ALA A 76 1.31 4.67 -3.39
CA ALA A 76 1.18 5.58 -2.24
C ALA A 76 2.10 5.26 -1.05
N GLY A 77 3.08 4.38 -1.26
CA GLY A 77 4.15 4.15 -0.30
C GLY A 77 3.74 3.33 0.92
N ILE A 78 4.72 3.18 1.81
CA ILE A 78 4.70 2.34 3.03
C ILE A 78 3.77 2.92 4.09
N GLY A 79 3.56 4.24 4.08
CA GLY A 79 2.81 4.93 5.10
C GLY A 79 3.61 5.18 6.40
N PRO A 80 2.96 5.68 7.46
CA PRO A 80 3.61 6.01 8.73
C PRO A 80 4.15 4.79 9.49
N ALA A 81 4.80 5.02 10.63
CA ALA A 81 5.47 3.98 11.41
C ALA A 81 4.54 2.89 11.97
N ASP A 82 3.25 3.15 12.05
CA ASP A 82 2.20 2.22 12.48
C ASP A 82 1.41 1.61 11.32
N ALA A 83 1.80 1.89 10.06
CA ALA A 83 1.16 1.31 8.89
C ALA A 83 1.45 -0.20 8.77
N PRO A 84 0.61 -1.00 8.11
CA PRO A 84 0.81 -2.44 7.98
C PRO A 84 2.15 -2.86 7.34
N ALA A 85 2.69 -2.05 6.43
CA ALA A 85 4.00 -2.31 5.81
C ALA A 85 5.19 -2.17 6.80
N SER A 86 5.00 -1.52 7.96
CA SER A 86 6.04 -1.36 8.99
C SER A 86 6.61 -2.68 9.53
N ALA A 87 5.89 -3.80 9.36
CA ALA A 87 6.34 -5.11 9.80
C ALA A 87 7.59 -5.62 9.05
N TRP A 88 7.88 -5.08 7.87
CA TRP A 88 8.98 -5.54 7.01
C TRP A 88 9.71 -4.41 6.27
N ALA A 89 9.09 -3.23 6.14
CA ALA A 89 9.72 -2.07 5.51
C ALA A 89 10.91 -1.56 6.35
N PRO A 90 11.99 -1.08 5.69
CA PRO A 90 13.21 -0.70 6.40
C PRO A 90 13.06 0.60 7.21
N THR A 91 12.18 1.50 6.77
CA THR A 91 11.88 2.77 7.43
C THR A 91 10.44 3.18 7.16
N PRO A 92 9.81 4.00 8.01
CA PRO A 92 8.53 4.64 7.70
C PRO A 92 8.60 5.44 6.39
N GLY A 93 7.46 5.50 5.70
CA GLY A 93 7.30 6.28 4.48
C GLY A 93 7.38 7.78 4.72
N ARG A 94 7.88 8.49 3.72
CA ARG A 94 8.11 9.94 3.71
C ARG A 94 7.40 10.64 2.55
N LEU A 95 6.49 9.96 1.85
CA LEU A 95 5.77 10.48 0.71
C LEU A 95 5.18 11.90 0.91
N PRO A 96 4.57 12.27 2.05
CA PRO A 96 4.12 13.65 2.25
C PRO A 96 5.24 14.70 2.18
N ALA A 97 6.42 14.37 2.71
CA ALA A 97 7.59 15.25 2.67
C ALA A 97 8.17 15.31 1.25
N GLU A 98 8.20 14.19 0.52
CA GLU A 98 8.63 14.15 -0.88
C GLU A 98 7.71 14.95 -1.79
N LEU A 99 6.38 14.84 -1.63
CA LEU A 99 5.39 15.65 -2.35
C LEU A 99 5.62 17.15 -2.09
N ALA A 100 5.76 17.54 -0.82
CA ALA A 100 6.04 18.93 -0.46
C ALA A 100 7.36 19.44 -1.07
N ALA A 101 8.42 18.61 -1.05
CA ALA A 101 9.71 18.94 -1.67
C ALA A 101 9.64 19.04 -3.21
N ALA A 102 8.68 18.36 -3.83
CA ALA A 102 8.36 18.50 -5.26
C ALA A 102 7.45 19.70 -5.57
N GLY A 103 7.00 20.46 -4.57
CA GLY A 103 6.03 21.53 -4.75
C GLY A 103 4.61 21.02 -5.07
N ILE A 104 4.29 19.80 -4.66
CA ILE A 104 2.98 19.17 -4.86
C ILE A 104 2.25 19.15 -3.51
N THR A 105 1.08 19.78 -3.46
CA THR A 105 0.19 19.74 -2.31
C THR A 105 -0.75 18.53 -2.40
N PRO A 106 -1.30 18.03 -1.28
CA PRO A 106 -2.32 16.99 -1.33
C PRO A 106 -3.53 17.35 -2.21
N GLY A 107 -3.89 18.64 -2.31
CA GLY A 107 -4.98 19.11 -3.15
C GLY A 107 -4.71 19.03 -4.65
N ASP A 108 -3.43 18.97 -5.06
CA ASP A 108 -3.05 18.76 -6.45
C ASP A 108 -3.27 17.30 -6.89
N VAL A 109 -3.24 16.36 -5.94
CA VAL A 109 -3.43 14.93 -6.20
C VAL A 109 -4.92 14.62 -6.26
N THR A 110 -5.43 14.39 -7.47
CA THR A 110 -6.86 14.11 -7.68
C THR A 110 -7.15 12.62 -7.90
N THR A 111 -6.11 11.84 -8.22
CA THR A 111 -6.19 10.42 -8.50
C THR A 111 -4.96 9.73 -7.92
N VAL A 112 -5.16 8.62 -7.23
CA VAL A 112 -4.10 7.69 -6.84
C VAL A 112 -4.35 6.36 -7.56
N LEU A 113 -3.37 5.89 -8.33
CA LEU A 113 -3.38 4.63 -9.05
C LEU A 113 -2.44 3.64 -8.36
N LEU A 114 -2.99 2.57 -7.80
CA LEU A 114 -2.20 1.48 -7.22
C LEU A 114 -1.82 0.49 -8.32
N THR A 115 -0.53 0.23 -8.50
CA THR A 115 -0.03 -0.72 -9.51
C THR A 115 -0.43 -2.16 -9.17
N HIS A 116 -0.39 -2.48 -7.88
CA HIS A 116 -0.85 -3.73 -7.29
C HIS A 116 -1.12 -3.49 -5.79
N LEU A 117 -1.56 -4.51 -5.08
CA LEU A 117 -2.15 -4.34 -3.75
C LEU A 117 -1.25 -4.78 -2.59
N HIS A 118 0.07 -4.81 -2.73
CA HIS A 118 0.93 -4.99 -1.55
C HIS A 118 0.83 -3.80 -0.59
N THR A 119 1.14 -4.05 0.69
CA THR A 119 0.93 -3.08 1.78
C THR A 119 1.76 -1.82 1.65
N ASP A 120 2.88 -1.87 0.91
CA ASP A 120 3.78 -0.74 0.64
C ASP A 120 3.33 0.17 -0.52
N HIS A 121 2.15 -0.07 -1.08
CA HIS A 121 1.58 0.78 -2.11
C HIS A 121 0.25 1.43 -1.72
N GLY A 122 -0.49 0.90 -0.72
CA GLY A 122 -1.95 1.05 -0.70
C GLY A 122 -2.65 1.62 0.54
N ASP A 123 -2.06 1.65 1.73
CA ASP A 123 -2.75 2.21 2.93
C ASP A 123 -2.69 3.74 2.94
N THR A 124 -3.57 4.37 2.16
CA THR A 124 -3.53 5.82 1.94
C THR A 124 -4.91 6.42 1.63
N THR A 125 -4.99 7.74 1.68
CA THR A 125 -6.12 8.50 1.12
C THR A 125 -5.95 8.62 -0.39
N ILE A 126 -6.86 8.01 -1.16
CA ILE A 126 -6.80 7.98 -2.64
C ILE A 126 -7.62 9.08 -3.32
N ALA A 127 -8.55 9.70 -2.58
CA ALA A 127 -9.29 10.90 -2.96
C ALA A 127 -9.81 11.60 -1.68
N PRO A 128 -10.22 12.88 -1.73
CA PRO A 128 -10.83 13.54 -0.58
C PRO A 128 -11.99 12.73 0.02
N GLY A 129 -11.86 12.34 1.28
CA GLY A 129 -12.84 11.51 1.98
C GLY A 129 -12.88 10.04 1.54
N VAL A 130 -11.91 9.54 0.76
CA VAL A 130 -11.81 8.12 0.37
C VAL A 130 -10.43 7.59 0.74
N ARG A 131 -10.39 6.70 1.73
CA ARG A 131 -9.15 6.09 2.23
C ARG A 131 -9.18 4.58 2.01
N VAL A 132 -8.11 4.06 1.45
CA VAL A 132 -7.83 2.63 1.37
C VAL A 132 -7.18 2.19 2.68
N LEU A 133 -7.62 1.06 3.21
CA LEU A 133 -7.10 0.41 4.39
C LEU A 133 -6.60 -0.98 3.99
N ALA A 134 -5.31 -1.26 4.22
CA ALA A 134 -4.83 -2.61 4.02
C ALA A 134 -5.52 -3.55 5.03
N THR A 135 -6.11 -4.63 4.52
CA THR A 135 -6.85 -5.61 5.31
C THR A 135 -6.45 -7.02 4.86
N PRO A 136 -5.17 -7.39 5.06
CA PRO A 136 -4.62 -8.64 4.53
C PRO A 136 -5.25 -9.87 5.16
N GLY A 137 -5.11 -11.00 4.48
CA GLY A 137 -5.48 -12.32 4.97
C GLY A 137 -6.29 -13.11 3.96
N HIS A 138 -7.41 -12.56 3.50
CA HIS A 138 -8.19 -13.17 2.41
C HIS A 138 -7.30 -13.38 1.18
N THR A 139 -6.63 -12.30 0.77
CA THR A 139 -5.41 -12.34 -0.04
C THR A 139 -4.34 -11.48 0.64
N PRO A 140 -3.05 -11.66 0.32
CA PRO A 140 -1.98 -10.83 0.89
C PRO A 140 -2.20 -9.33 0.66
N GLY A 141 -2.79 -8.97 -0.48
CA GLY A 141 -3.09 -7.59 -0.85
C GLY A 141 -4.54 -7.17 -0.67
N HIS A 142 -5.31 -7.85 0.17
CA HIS A 142 -6.71 -7.49 0.38
C HIS A 142 -6.84 -6.11 1.04
N GLN A 143 -7.81 -5.31 0.59
CA GLN A 143 -8.03 -3.93 1.01
C GLN A 143 -9.51 -3.65 1.28
N SER A 144 -9.77 -2.74 2.22
CA SER A 144 -11.07 -2.13 2.46
C SER A 144 -11.01 -0.65 2.12
N VAL A 145 -12.16 -0.01 1.90
CA VAL A 145 -12.23 1.42 1.58
C VAL A 145 -13.13 2.14 2.57
N LEU A 146 -12.57 3.06 3.34
CA LEU A 146 -13.30 3.99 4.19
C LEU A 146 -13.75 5.18 3.34
N VAL A 147 -15.05 5.44 3.34
CA VAL A 147 -15.69 6.55 2.62
C VAL A 147 -16.34 7.48 3.63
N GLY A 148 -15.85 8.72 3.65
CA GLY A 148 -16.18 9.72 4.66
C GLY A 148 -15.82 9.23 6.07
N ASP A 149 -16.71 9.52 7.02
CA ASP A 149 -16.63 9.12 8.41
C ASP A 149 -17.67 8.03 8.78
N GLY A 150 -18.43 7.53 7.79
CA GLY A 150 -19.62 6.73 8.05
C GLY A 150 -19.71 5.37 7.35
N LEU A 151 -18.87 5.08 6.35
CA LEU A 151 -18.99 3.87 5.54
C LEU A 151 -17.65 3.15 5.35
N LEU A 152 -17.62 1.85 5.64
CA LEU A 152 -16.52 0.95 5.30
C LEU A 152 -16.96 -0.03 4.22
N VAL A 153 -16.45 0.10 3.00
CA VAL A 153 -16.55 -0.91 1.95
C VAL A 153 -15.56 -2.02 2.28
N THR A 154 -16.07 -3.21 2.58
CA THR A 154 -15.29 -4.24 3.27
C THR A 154 -14.48 -5.12 2.34
N GLY A 155 -14.80 -5.16 1.04
CA GLY A 155 -14.36 -6.26 0.19
C GLY A 155 -14.75 -7.61 0.81
N ASP A 156 -13.84 -8.58 0.72
CA ASP A 156 -13.99 -9.94 1.21
C ASP A 156 -13.55 -10.10 2.69
N LEU A 157 -13.42 -8.99 3.43
CA LEU A 157 -13.19 -9.02 4.89
C LEU A 157 -14.27 -9.84 5.61
N PHE A 158 -15.51 -9.81 5.09
CA PHE A 158 -16.62 -10.65 5.50
C PHE A 158 -17.28 -11.27 4.26
N VAL A 159 -17.35 -12.59 4.20
CA VAL A 159 -18.04 -13.34 3.13
C VAL A 159 -19.40 -13.90 3.57
N HIS A 160 -19.66 -13.99 4.89
CA HIS A 160 -20.93 -14.44 5.43
C HIS A 160 -21.26 -13.77 6.77
N ALA A 161 -22.55 -13.57 7.08
CA ALA A 161 -23.00 -12.85 8.27
C ALA A 161 -22.55 -13.51 9.59
N VAL A 162 -22.27 -14.82 9.57
CA VAL A 162 -21.68 -15.54 10.71
C VAL A 162 -20.37 -14.90 11.16
N GLN A 163 -19.59 -14.30 10.25
CA GLN A 163 -18.32 -13.65 10.56
C GLN A 163 -18.48 -12.25 11.17
N LEU A 164 -19.67 -11.63 11.09
CA LEU A 164 -19.98 -10.42 11.84
C LEU A 164 -20.34 -10.74 13.31
N LEU A 165 -20.91 -11.92 13.54
CA LEU A 165 -21.26 -12.42 14.87
C LEU A 165 -20.06 -13.10 15.56
N HIS A 166 -19.23 -13.79 14.76
CA HIS A 166 -18.09 -14.60 15.18
C HIS A 166 -16.88 -14.29 14.29
N PRO A 167 -16.22 -13.13 14.46
CA PRO A 167 -15.15 -12.68 13.58
C PRO A 167 -13.89 -13.57 13.59
N GLU A 168 -13.75 -14.44 14.58
CA GLU A 168 -12.71 -15.46 14.65
C GLU A 168 -12.87 -16.60 13.62
N LEU A 169 -14.06 -16.79 13.04
CA LEU A 169 -14.30 -17.88 12.09
C LEU A 169 -13.67 -17.61 10.72
N THR A 170 -12.76 -18.47 10.29
CA THR A 170 -12.05 -18.36 9.01
C THR A 170 -12.91 -18.79 7.82
N TYR A 171 -12.60 -18.29 6.63
CA TYR A 171 -13.17 -18.77 5.38
C TYR A 171 -12.21 -19.76 4.71
N GLY A 172 -12.73 -20.84 4.13
CA GLY A 172 -11.91 -21.90 3.53
C GLY A 172 -11.04 -21.45 2.34
N HIS A 173 -11.27 -20.24 1.81
CA HIS A 173 -10.50 -19.65 0.71
C HIS A 173 -9.64 -18.46 1.14
N ASP A 174 -9.47 -18.23 2.46
CA ASP A 174 -8.48 -17.27 2.93
C ASP A 174 -7.06 -17.81 2.65
N MET A 175 -6.22 -17.02 1.98
CA MET A 175 -4.83 -17.40 1.69
C MET A 175 -3.97 -17.45 2.96
N ASP A 176 -4.27 -16.58 3.94
CA ASP A 176 -3.75 -16.63 5.30
C ASP A 176 -4.91 -16.52 6.30
N PRO A 177 -5.45 -17.65 6.78
CA PRO A 177 -6.59 -17.68 7.69
C PRO A 177 -6.34 -16.98 9.04
N ALA A 178 -5.10 -17.06 9.56
CA ALA A 178 -4.76 -16.47 10.84
C ALA A 178 -4.77 -14.94 10.75
N THR A 179 -4.13 -14.41 9.71
CA THR A 179 -4.12 -12.97 9.42
C THR A 179 -5.53 -12.49 9.07
N ALA A 180 -6.31 -13.23 8.27
CA ALA A 180 -7.69 -12.86 7.93
C ALA A 180 -8.58 -12.70 9.16
N ALA A 181 -8.53 -13.67 10.09
CA ALA A 181 -9.31 -13.61 11.33
C ALA A 181 -8.87 -12.46 12.25
N ALA A 182 -7.57 -12.18 12.34
CA ALA A 182 -7.05 -11.05 13.12
C ALA A 182 -7.50 -9.70 12.52
N THR A 183 -7.25 -9.48 11.23
CA THR A 183 -7.68 -8.29 10.50
C THR A 183 -9.18 -8.06 10.66
N ARG A 184 -9.99 -9.12 10.52
CA ARG A 184 -11.44 -9.03 10.66
C ARG A 184 -11.86 -8.58 12.05
N ARG A 185 -11.31 -9.16 13.11
CA ARG A 185 -11.61 -8.76 14.50
C ARG A 185 -11.29 -7.29 14.72
N ASP A 186 -10.10 -6.87 14.33
CA ASP A 186 -9.62 -5.51 14.57
C ASP A 186 -10.43 -4.47 13.80
N ARG A 187 -10.74 -4.74 12.53
CA ARG A 187 -11.55 -3.84 11.70
C ARG A 187 -13.01 -3.80 12.11
N LEU A 188 -13.59 -4.93 12.52
CA LEU A 188 -14.98 -4.96 13.01
C LEU A 188 -15.10 -4.19 14.32
N ALA A 189 -14.16 -4.37 15.25
CA ALA A 189 -14.12 -3.62 16.51
C ALA A 189 -14.02 -2.11 16.24
N ALA A 190 -13.06 -1.69 15.41
CA ALA A 190 -12.90 -0.28 15.04
C ALA A 190 -14.15 0.29 14.35
N ALA A 191 -14.81 -0.48 13.47
CA ALA A 191 -16.03 -0.06 12.79
C ALA A 191 -17.20 0.11 13.76
N ARG A 192 -17.34 -0.77 14.76
CA ARG A 192 -18.35 -0.66 15.82
C ARG A 192 -18.13 0.55 16.69
N ASP A 193 -16.89 0.77 17.13
CA ASP A 193 -16.52 1.90 17.99
C ASP A 193 -16.79 3.24 17.30
N ALA A 194 -16.52 3.32 15.99
CA ALA A 194 -16.80 4.50 15.18
C ALA A 194 -18.25 4.58 14.67
N GLY A 195 -19.09 3.58 14.93
CA GLY A 195 -20.49 3.55 14.49
C GLY A 195 -20.68 3.47 12.98
N LEU A 196 -19.75 2.83 12.26
CA LEU A 196 -19.76 2.75 10.80
C LEU A 196 -20.87 1.86 10.26
N THR A 197 -21.32 2.17 9.05
CA THR A 197 -22.03 1.23 8.18
C THR A 197 -21.00 0.43 7.38
N LEU A 198 -21.22 -0.88 7.25
CA LEU A 198 -20.43 -1.76 6.40
C LEU A 198 -21.16 -1.92 5.06
N ALA A 199 -20.45 -1.67 3.96
CA ALA A 199 -20.86 -2.05 2.62
C ALA A 199 -20.17 -3.37 2.25
N THR A 200 -20.94 -4.45 2.16
CA THR A 200 -20.41 -5.81 2.02
C THR A 200 -20.83 -6.43 0.68
N PRO A 201 -19.91 -6.96 -0.14
CA PRO A 201 -20.25 -7.53 -1.45
C PRO A 201 -20.99 -8.87 -1.38
N HIS A 202 -20.87 -9.62 -0.27
CA HIS A 202 -21.32 -11.02 -0.18
C HIS A 202 -22.48 -11.28 0.78
N LEU A 203 -23.00 -10.26 1.48
CA LEU A 203 -24.18 -10.42 2.34
C LEU A 203 -25.47 -10.15 1.58
N GLY A 204 -26.58 -10.71 2.07
CA GLY A 204 -27.90 -10.50 1.45
C GLY A 204 -28.37 -9.05 1.48
N ALA A 205 -27.98 -8.28 2.50
CA ALA A 205 -28.16 -6.84 2.54
C ALA A 205 -26.83 -6.16 2.14
N PRO A 206 -26.84 -5.20 1.20
CA PRO A 206 -25.61 -4.55 0.74
C PRO A 206 -25.00 -3.62 1.79
N PHE A 207 -25.81 -3.13 2.72
CA PHE A 207 -25.41 -2.25 3.82
C PHE A 207 -25.90 -2.80 5.15
N VAL A 208 -25.00 -2.94 6.11
CA VAL A 208 -25.29 -3.41 7.47
C VAL A 208 -24.60 -2.52 8.48
N ARG A 209 -25.21 -2.30 9.65
CA ARG A 209 -24.52 -1.60 10.74
C ARG A 209 -23.49 -2.54 11.36
N ALA A 210 -22.28 -2.03 11.62
CA ALA A 210 -21.19 -2.81 12.23
C ALA A 210 -21.58 -3.39 13.60
#